data_AF-A0A8T9BWD2-F1
#
_entry.id   AF-A0A8T9BWD2-F1
#
_cell.length_a   1.000
_cell.length_b   1.000
_cell.length_c   1.000
_cell.angle_alpha   90.00
_cell.angle_beta   90.00
_cell.angle_gamma   90.00
#
_symmetry.space_group_name_H-M   'P 1'
#
loop_
_entity.id
_entity.type
_entity.pdbx_description
1 polymer ?
#
loop_
_entity_poly.entity_id
_entity_poly.type
_entity_poly.pdbx_seq_one_letter_code
_entity_poly.pdbx_strand_id
1 'polypeptide(L)'
;MFLNLATAESLFHIPPSRRLRINREKLRKLLLDGIEVQWNKSLTKFSTSPSCVGVRFQDGSLVEGKLLIGADGANSKLRRLLCPETGASNQLPIRCLGGTIKLSPEAIKPLRSLDPLLFQGCHPDTSTNLWYSVLDTPEANGSKGEEE
;
A
#
# COMPACT_ATOMS: atom_id res chain seq x y z
N MET A 1 2.06 15.20 -11.50
CA MET A 1 3.26 15.82 -12.14
C MET A 1 4.52 15.01 -11.85
N PHE A 2 5.50 15.01 -12.75
CA PHE A 2 6.84 14.43 -12.56
C PHE A 2 7.91 15.53 -12.66
N LEU A 3 8.71 15.72 -11.61
CA LEU A 3 9.71 16.78 -11.50
C LEU A 3 11.13 16.28 -11.78
N ASN A 4 11.94 17.14 -12.39
CA ASN A 4 13.39 17.11 -12.27
C ASN A 4 13.75 17.67 -10.89
N LEU A 5 14.33 16.86 -10.01
CA LEU A 5 14.63 17.32 -8.65
C LEU A 5 15.86 18.23 -8.54
N ALA A 6 16.69 18.32 -9.59
CA ALA A 6 17.81 19.26 -9.62
C ALA A 6 17.35 20.69 -9.96
N THR A 7 16.37 20.83 -10.86
CA THR A 7 15.88 22.15 -11.33
C THR A 7 14.50 22.53 -10.79
N ALA A 8 13.79 21.59 -10.16
CA ALA A 8 12.39 21.69 -9.77
C ALA A 8 11.41 21.91 -10.95
N GLU A 9 11.86 21.71 -12.18
CA GLU A 9 11.03 21.85 -13.38
C GLU A 9 10.22 20.58 -13.66
N SER A 10 9.03 20.73 -14.24
CA SER A 10 8.20 19.60 -14.64
C SER A 10 8.76 18.94 -15.90
N LEU A 11 9.18 17.68 -15.80
CA LEU A 11 9.55 16.86 -16.95
C LEU A 11 8.32 16.29 -17.66
N PHE A 12 7.34 15.82 -16.88
CA PHE A 12 6.12 15.24 -17.43
C PHE A 12 4.89 15.70 -16.67
N HIS A 13 3.89 16.16 -17.44
CA HIS A 13 2.59 16.53 -16.90
C HIS A 13 1.54 15.52 -17.37
N ILE A 14 1.48 14.37 -16.68
CA ILE A 14 0.49 13.33 -16.95
C ILE A 14 -0.87 13.84 -16.40
N PRO A 15 -1.90 14.01 -17.25
CA PRO A 15 -3.21 14.45 -16.80
C PRO A 15 -3.74 13.54 -15.70
N PRO A 16 -4.23 14.08 -14.58
CA PRO A 16 -4.78 13.25 -13.52
C PRO A 16 -6.04 12.54 -13.99
N SER A 17 -6.03 11.21 -13.95
CA SER A 17 -7.27 10.44 -13.90
C SER A 17 -8.01 10.72 -12.59
N ARG A 18 -9.29 10.33 -12.49
CA ARG A 18 -10.03 10.42 -11.23
C ARG A 18 -9.32 9.58 -10.15
N ARG A 19 -8.80 10.25 -9.13
CA ARG A 19 -8.14 9.62 -7.98
C ARG A 19 -9.05 9.73 -6.76
N LEU A 20 -9.20 8.64 -6.03
CA LEU A 20 -9.91 8.64 -4.75
C LEU A 20 -8.91 8.42 -3.63
N ARG A 21 -8.87 9.35 -2.68
CA ARG A 21 -8.16 9.15 -1.42
C ARG A 21 -9.12 8.46 -0.47
N ILE A 22 -8.82 7.21 -0.14
CA ILE A 22 -9.66 6.39 0.73
C ILE A 22 -8.87 6.02 1.97
N ASN A 23 -9.46 6.22 3.14
CA ASN A 23 -8.89 5.75 4.39
C ASN A 23 -8.87 4.21 4.38
N ARG A 24 -7.67 3.64 4.53
CA ARG A 24 -7.45 2.18 4.44
C ARG A 24 -8.26 1.40 5.47
N GLU A 25 -8.38 1.89 6.69
CA GLU A 25 -9.13 1.20 7.75
C GLU A 25 -10.62 1.23 7.48
N LYS A 26 -11.18 2.38 7.10
CA LYS A 26 -12.61 2.51 6.74
C LYS A 26 -12.94 1.62 5.53
N LEU A 27 -12.09 1.61 4.50
CA LEU A 27 -12.26 0.74 3.34
C LEU A 27 -12.19 -0.74 3.73
N ARG A 28 -11.22 -1.11 4.57
CA ARG A 28 -11.11 -2.48 5.06
C ARG A 28 -12.36 -2.89 5.84
N LYS A 29 -12.87 -2.05 6.73
CA LYS A 29 -14.11 -2.32 7.48
C LYS A 29 -15.29 -2.52 6.53
N LEU A 30 -15.45 -1.65 5.54
CA LEU A 30 -16.49 -1.77 4.52
C LEU A 30 -16.37 -3.08 3.71
N LEU A 31 -15.16 -3.43 3.27
CA LEU A 31 -14.92 -4.65 2.49
C LEU A 31 -15.07 -5.94 3.31
N LEU A 32 -15.06 -5.85 4.64
CA LEU A 32 -15.27 -6.98 5.54
C LEU A 32 -16.74 -7.16 5.93
N ASP A 33 -17.62 -6.26 5.51
CA ASP A 33 -19.04 -6.35 5.81
C ASP A 33 -19.65 -7.63 5.21
N GLY A 34 -20.37 -8.39 6.04
CA GLY A 34 -20.93 -9.70 5.67
C GLY A 34 -19.92 -10.83 5.45
N ILE A 35 -18.62 -10.62 5.70
CA ILE A 35 -17.58 -11.66 5.55
C ILE A 35 -17.23 -12.25 6.91
N GLU A 36 -17.43 -13.56 7.06
CA GLU A 36 -16.99 -14.30 8.24
C GLU A 36 -15.47 -14.56 8.19
N VAL A 37 -14.69 -13.65 8.75
CA VAL A 37 -13.23 -13.80 8.81
C VAL A 37 -12.80 -14.66 9.99
N GLN A 38 -12.11 -15.75 9.69
CA GLN A 38 -11.44 -16.59 10.68
C GLN A 38 -10.07 -15.97 11.05
N TRP A 39 -10.05 -15.15 12.11
CA TRP A 39 -8.84 -14.50 12.59
C TRP A 39 -7.84 -15.48 13.22
N ASN A 40 -6.58 -15.05 13.38
CA ASN A 40 -5.49 -15.83 13.97
C ASN A 40 -5.14 -17.14 13.22
N LYS A 41 -5.60 -17.30 11.98
CA LYS A 41 -5.28 -18.45 11.12
C LYS A 41 -4.06 -18.19 10.24
N SER A 42 -2.87 -18.50 10.76
CA SER A 42 -1.62 -18.38 9.99
C SER A 42 -1.29 -19.68 9.27
N LEU A 43 -1.28 -19.68 7.92
CA LEU A 43 -0.93 -20.85 7.11
C LEU A 43 0.47 -21.39 7.45
N THR A 44 0.59 -22.71 7.59
CA THR A 44 1.88 -23.40 7.77
C THR A 44 2.14 -24.45 6.69
N LYS A 45 1.10 -25.14 6.23
CA LYS A 45 1.22 -26.16 5.18
C LYS A 45 -0.09 -26.26 4.39
N PHE A 46 0.01 -26.63 3.12
CA PHE A 46 -1.15 -27.07 2.34
C PHE A 46 -0.82 -28.37 1.60
N SER A 47 -1.86 -29.08 1.18
CA SER A 47 -1.76 -30.29 0.36
C SER A 47 -2.86 -30.27 -0.69
N THR A 48 -2.58 -30.80 -1.88
CA THR A 48 -3.54 -30.91 -2.97
C THR A 48 -3.82 -32.36 -3.30
N SER A 49 -5.07 -32.62 -3.70
CA SER A 49 -5.54 -33.86 -4.29
C SER A 49 -6.40 -33.50 -5.52
N PRO A 50 -6.77 -34.46 -6.37
CA PRO A 50 -7.60 -34.17 -7.54
C PRO A 50 -8.95 -33.50 -7.22
N SER A 51 -9.46 -33.66 -6.00
CA SER A 51 -10.80 -33.19 -5.61
C SER A 51 -10.80 -32.21 -4.44
N CYS A 52 -9.66 -31.95 -3.79
CA CYS A 52 -9.61 -31.20 -2.52
C CYS A 52 -8.24 -30.56 -2.27
N VAL A 53 -8.24 -29.43 -1.58
CA VAL A 53 -7.08 -28.75 -1.00
C VAL A 53 -7.24 -28.73 0.52
N GLY A 54 -6.26 -29.32 1.22
CA GLY A 54 -6.16 -29.28 2.67
C GLY A 54 -5.22 -28.17 3.12
N VAL A 55 -5.59 -27.44 4.18
CA VAL A 55 -4.81 -26.35 4.75
C VAL A 55 -4.61 -26.58 6.24
N ARG A 56 -3.37 -26.45 6.70
CA ARG A 56 -2.98 -26.48 8.11
C ARG A 56 -2.55 -25.10 8.56
N PHE A 57 -3.05 -24.69 9.72
CA PHE A 57 -2.69 -23.44 10.37
C PHE A 57 -1.75 -23.65 11.55
N GLN A 58 -1.15 -22.56 12.03
CA GLN A 58 -0.19 -22.55 13.13
C GLN A 58 -0.78 -22.99 14.48
N ASP A 59 -2.07 -22.76 14.69
CA ASP A 59 -2.82 -23.24 15.87
C ASP A 59 -3.13 -24.75 15.83
N GLY A 60 -2.66 -25.47 14.80
CA GLY A 60 -2.88 -26.90 14.60
C GLY A 60 -4.17 -27.24 13.87
N SER A 61 -5.08 -26.27 13.68
CA SER A 61 -6.35 -26.49 13.00
C SER A 61 -6.18 -26.82 11.52
N LEU A 62 -7.16 -27.55 10.99
CA LEU A 62 -7.20 -28.05 9.61
C LEU A 62 -8.52 -27.67 8.96
N VAL A 63 -8.45 -27.27 7.69
CA VAL A 63 -9.63 -27.02 6.85
C VAL A 63 -9.42 -27.63 5.48
N GLU A 64 -10.53 -27.99 4.83
CA GLU A 64 -10.55 -28.55 3.49
C GLU A 64 -11.44 -27.71 2.58
N GLY A 65 -11.06 -27.60 1.30
CA GLY A 65 -11.80 -26.84 0.31
C GLY A 65 -11.47 -27.26 -1.10
N LYS A 66 -12.11 -26.63 -2.10
CA LYS A 66 -11.84 -26.92 -3.53
C LYS A 66 -10.77 -26.02 -4.13
N LEU A 67 -10.60 -24.81 -3.56
CA LEU A 67 -9.70 -23.79 -4.06
C LEU A 67 -9.02 -23.08 -2.89
N LEU A 68 -7.72 -22.83 -3.02
CA LEU A 68 -6.94 -22.02 -2.10
C LEU A 68 -6.41 -20.79 -2.84
N ILE A 69 -6.84 -19.60 -2.42
CA ILE A 69 -6.46 -18.32 -3.04
C ILE A 69 -5.40 -17.62 -2.17
N GLY A 70 -4.24 -17.33 -2.75
CA GLY A 70 -3.16 -16.59 -2.10
C GLY A 70 -3.39 -15.08 -2.12
N ALA A 71 -4.11 -14.56 -1.13
CA ALA A 71 -4.32 -13.12 -0.92
C ALA A 71 -3.55 -12.59 0.32
N ASP A 72 -2.44 -13.22 0.67
CA ASP A 72 -1.66 -13.01 1.91
C ASP A 72 -0.49 -12.00 1.76
N GLY A 73 -0.55 -11.15 0.74
CA GLY A 73 0.29 -9.97 0.59
C GLY A 73 1.71 -10.23 0.07
N ALA A 74 2.54 -9.18 0.08
CA ALA A 74 3.89 -9.21 -0.51
C ALA A 74 4.78 -10.31 0.08
N ASN A 75 4.64 -10.60 1.39
CA ASN A 75 5.37 -11.63 2.11
C ASN A 75 4.64 -13.00 2.13
N SER A 76 3.80 -13.28 1.14
CA SER A 76 2.99 -14.51 1.03
C SER A 76 3.72 -15.78 1.47
N LYS A 77 3.14 -16.48 2.45
CA LYS A 77 3.59 -17.81 2.88
C LYS A 77 3.17 -18.85 1.84
N LEU A 78 1.98 -18.71 1.26
CA LEU A 78 1.49 -19.65 0.25
C LEU A 78 2.41 -19.67 -0.97
N ARG A 79 2.84 -18.50 -1.47
CA ARG A 79 3.76 -18.39 -2.60
C ARG A 79 5.09 -19.11 -2.33
N ARG A 80 5.66 -18.98 -1.13
CA ARG A 80 6.90 -19.66 -0.74
C ARG A 80 6.72 -21.17 -0.58
N LEU A 81 5.55 -21.62 -0.11
CA LEU A 81 5.26 -23.06 -0.01
C LEU A 81 5.05 -23.68 -1.40
N LEU A 82 4.38 -22.97 -2.31
CA LEU A 82 4.11 -23.44 -3.67
C LEU A 82 5.37 -23.42 -4.55
N CYS A 83 6.21 -22.40 -4.39
CA CYS A 83 7.45 -22.21 -5.15
C CYS A 83 8.63 -22.02 -4.19
N PRO A 84 9.18 -23.09 -3.57
CA PRO A 84 10.25 -22.95 -2.57
C PRO A 84 11.49 -22.22 -3.08
N GLU A 85 11.89 -22.50 -4.32
CA GLU A 85 13.11 -21.94 -4.92
C GLU A 85 12.94 -20.51 -5.45
N THR A 86 11.71 -20.11 -5.82
CA THR A 86 11.46 -18.84 -6.55
C THR A 86 10.41 -17.95 -5.91
N GLY A 87 9.78 -18.38 -4.81
CA GLY A 87 8.71 -17.65 -4.14
C GLY A 87 9.20 -16.51 -3.25
N ALA A 88 10.51 -16.40 -3.02
CA ALA A 88 11.11 -15.29 -2.28
C ALA A 88 11.07 -13.99 -3.10
N SER A 89 10.98 -12.85 -2.41
CA SER A 89 11.07 -11.54 -3.04
C SER A 89 12.53 -11.18 -3.32
N ASN A 90 12.78 -10.57 -4.49
CA ASN A 90 14.10 -10.06 -4.83
C ASN A 90 14.35 -8.74 -4.10
N GLN A 91 15.42 -8.69 -3.30
CA GLN A 91 15.83 -7.46 -2.65
C GLN A 91 16.45 -6.52 -3.68
N LEU A 92 15.79 -5.38 -3.92
CA LEU A 92 16.36 -4.33 -4.76
C LEU A 92 17.37 -3.50 -3.96
N PRO A 93 18.43 -2.95 -4.59
CA PRO A 93 19.40 -2.05 -3.96
C PRO A 93 18.81 -0.65 -3.76
N ILE A 94 17.54 -0.56 -3.38
CA ILE A 94 16.80 0.67 -3.14
C ILE A 94 16.54 0.78 -1.63
N ARG A 95 16.57 2.01 -1.12
CA ARG A 95 16.17 2.34 0.24
C ARG A 95 15.08 3.40 0.18
N CYS A 96 13.99 3.14 0.89
CA CYS A 96 12.91 4.11 1.03
C CYS A 96 12.98 4.72 2.42
N LEU A 97 13.12 6.05 2.48
CA LEU A 97 12.95 6.83 3.70
C LEU A 97 11.65 7.61 3.57
N GLY A 98 10.79 7.50 4.57
CA GLY A 98 9.49 8.18 4.60
C GLY A 98 9.31 8.94 5.90
N GLY A 99 8.71 10.12 5.80
CA GLY A 99 8.30 10.93 6.95
C GLY A 99 6.91 11.49 6.72
N THR A 100 6.26 11.91 7.81
CA THR A 100 4.99 12.63 7.75
C THR A 100 5.12 13.88 8.58
N ILE A 101 4.64 14.99 8.03
CA ILE A 101 4.61 16.28 8.70
C ILE A 101 3.18 16.81 8.67
N LYS A 102 2.80 17.54 9.73
CA LYS A 102 1.58 18.35 9.75
C LYS A 102 1.95 19.76 9.30
N LEU A 103 1.24 20.28 8.32
CA LEU A 103 1.44 21.62 7.78
C LEU A 103 0.20 22.46 8.02
N SER A 104 0.37 23.75 8.31
CA SER A 104 -0.73 24.71 8.31
C SER A 104 -1.30 24.88 6.89
N PRO A 105 -2.51 25.42 6.74
CA PRO A 105 -3.09 25.71 5.42
C PRO A 105 -2.18 26.58 4.53
N GLU A 106 -1.47 27.54 5.12
CA GLU A 106 -0.55 28.45 4.44
C GLU A 106 0.72 27.70 4.00
N ALA A 107 1.28 26.88 4.90
CA ALA A 107 2.52 26.14 4.64
C ALA A 107 2.35 25.06 3.56
N ILE A 108 1.16 24.44 3.45
CA ILE A 108 0.90 23.41 2.43
C ILE A 108 0.51 24.00 1.07
N LYS A 109 0.14 25.28 0.99
CA LYS A 109 -0.36 25.94 -0.22
C LYS A 109 0.57 25.79 -1.44
N PRO A 110 1.90 25.98 -1.33
CA PRO A 110 2.81 25.81 -2.48
C PRO A 110 2.83 24.36 -3.00
N LEU A 111 2.74 23.37 -2.11
CA LEU A 111 2.73 21.96 -2.49
C LEU A 111 1.42 21.57 -3.20
N ARG A 112 0.29 22.10 -2.72
CA ARG A 112 -1.02 21.87 -3.36
C ARG A 112 -1.17 22.57 -4.70
N SER A 113 -0.48 23.70 -4.91
CA SER A 113 -0.46 24.35 -6.23
C SER A 113 0.32 23.55 -7.27
N LEU A 114 1.27 22.70 -6.85
CA LEU A 114 2.01 21.81 -7.75
C LEU A 114 1.15 20.61 -8.18
N ASP A 115 0.58 19.90 -7.22
CA ASP A 115 -0.47 18.89 -7.45
C ASP A 115 -1.32 18.79 -6.17
N PRO A 116 -2.65 18.81 -6.26
CA PRO A 116 -3.52 18.82 -5.09
C PRO A 116 -3.41 17.54 -4.24
N LEU A 117 -2.90 16.43 -4.80
CA LEU A 117 -2.85 15.14 -4.12
C LEU A 117 -1.45 14.55 -4.04
N LEU A 118 -0.71 14.48 -5.14
CA LEU A 118 0.59 13.84 -5.18
C LEU A 118 1.43 14.30 -6.36
N PHE A 119 2.74 14.39 -6.15
CA PHE A 119 3.70 14.51 -7.23
C PHE A 119 4.93 13.70 -6.89
N GLN A 120 5.73 13.41 -7.92
CA GLN A 120 6.94 12.64 -7.78
C GLN A 120 8.04 13.27 -8.63
N GLY A 121 9.28 12.86 -8.42
CA GLY A 121 10.40 13.28 -9.26
C GLY A 121 11.63 12.44 -9.04
N CYS A 122 12.60 12.60 -9.93
CA CYS A 122 13.92 12.00 -9.78
C CYS A 122 15.01 13.07 -9.93
N HIS A 123 16.09 12.92 -9.18
CA HIS A 123 17.30 13.68 -9.39
C HIS A 123 18.16 12.96 -10.44
N PRO A 124 18.56 13.62 -11.54
CA PRO A 124 19.26 12.97 -12.64
C PRO A 124 20.60 12.33 -12.21
N ASP A 125 21.33 12.99 -11.31
CA ASP A 125 22.70 12.57 -10.98
C ASP A 125 22.82 11.67 -9.74
N THR A 126 21.86 11.69 -8.81
CA THR A 126 22.00 11.02 -7.51
C THR A 126 21.17 9.75 -7.37
N SER A 127 20.43 9.37 -8.42
CA SER A 127 19.45 8.26 -8.36
C SER A 127 18.41 8.40 -7.24
N THR A 128 18.21 9.62 -6.74
CA THR A 128 17.23 9.90 -5.69
C THR A 128 15.86 10.07 -6.30
N ASN A 129 14.88 9.31 -5.81
CA ASN A 129 13.48 9.49 -6.10
C ASN A 129 12.77 10.19 -4.93
N LEU A 130 11.90 11.14 -5.26
CA LEU A 130 10.99 11.75 -4.31
C LEU A 130 9.56 11.35 -4.65
N TRP A 131 8.83 10.94 -3.61
CA TRP A 131 7.39 10.82 -3.64
C TRP A 131 6.79 11.75 -2.58
N TYR A 132 5.90 12.64 -3.01
CA TYR A 132 5.09 13.46 -2.12
C TYR A 132 3.62 13.12 -2.30
N SER A 133 2.89 13.03 -1.19
CA SER A 133 1.43 12.92 -1.22
C SER A 133 0.80 13.56 0.00
N VAL A 134 -0.32 14.26 -0.21
CA VAL A 134 -1.19 14.73 0.88
C VAL A 134 -1.91 13.52 1.47
N LEU A 135 -1.66 13.26 2.77
CA LEU A 135 -2.13 12.04 3.42
C LEU A 135 -3.57 12.16 3.92
N ASP A 136 -3.92 13.27 4.56
CA ASP A 136 -5.25 13.51 5.16
C ASP A 136 -5.68 14.97 5.00
N THR A 137 -6.96 15.22 5.23
CA THR A 137 -7.53 16.57 5.34
C THR A 137 -7.83 16.90 6.82
N PRO A 138 -7.97 18.18 7.19
CA PRO A 138 -8.34 18.59 8.55
C PRO A 138 -9.59 17.89 9.09
N GLU A 139 -10.57 17.60 8.23
CA GLU A 139 -11.79 16.88 8.57
C GLU A 139 -11.53 15.40 8.86
N ALA A 140 -10.60 14.79 8.13
CA ALA A 140 -10.28 13.37 8.24
C ALA A 140 -9.35 13.05 9.44
N ASN A 141 -8.44 13.97 9.77
CA ASN A 141 -7.47 13.80 10.86
C ASN A 141 -7.83 14.55 12.16
N GLY A 142 -8.97 15.26 12.17
CA GLY A 142 -9.44 16.03 13.32
C GLY A 142 -8.63 17.29 13.62
N SER A 143 -7.81 17.77 12.68
CA SER A 143 -7.01 19.00 12.83
C SER A 143 -7.72 20.23 12.28
N LYS A 144 -9.04 20.17 12.03
CA LYS A 144 -9.83 21.36 11.73
C LYS A 144 -9.82 22.22 13.00
N GLY A 145 -9.12 23.35 12.96
CA GLY A 145 -9.22 24.36 14.01
C GLY A 145 -10.67 24.85 14.11
N GLU A 146 -11.06 25.35 15.28
CA GLU A 146 -12.27 26.18 15.38
C GLU A 146 -12.07 27.37 14.43
N GLU A 147 -13.04 27.63 13.55
CA GLU A 147 -12.99 28.75 12.60
C GLU A 147 -12.82 30.06 13.39
N GLU A 148 -11.83 30.88 13.01
CA GLU A 148 -11.75 32.30 13.43
C GLU A 148 -12.94 33.09 12.86
#